data_AF-A0AAX3W4Y2-F1
#
_entry.id   AF-A0AAX3W4Y2-F1
#
_cell.length_a   1.000
_cell.length_b   1.000
_cell.length_c   1.000
_cell.angle_alpha   90.00
_cell.angle_beta   90.00
_cell.angle_gamma   90.00
#
_symmetry.space_group_name_H-M   'P 1'
#
loop_
_entity.id
_entity.type
_entity.pdbx_description
1 polymer ?
#
loop_
_entity_poly.entity_id
_entity_poly.type
_entity_poly.pdbx_seq_one_letter_code
_entity_poly.pdbx_strand_id
1 'polypeptide(L)'
;MNKETWDALTLNQTDNTQAEVIAQVFKEADAVVVGIGAGMSASDGFTYIGDRFTKNFPDFIEKYGFFDMLQASLHPFESWQEYWAFESRFVKLNYIDQPVGKSYIALKEMLKDKEHHIITTNADNAFDIAEYDMDKVFHIQGKYILWQCSQHCHAQTYRDDDAIRQMVEQQEDMKIPWDLIPHCPKCDAPMEINKRKAQVGMVEDADFHAQLDRYNAFLEKHQDDKVLYIEIGIGYTTPQFVKHPFQRMTRHNENAVYMTLNKKAYRIPKNIEDRTIHLTEDISTLITDAQQILQN
;
A
#
# COMPACT_ATOMS: atom_id res chain seq x y z
N MET A 1 33.13 -15.40 -10.49
CA MET A 1 31.67 -15.65 -10.58
C MET A 1 31.20 -14.95 -11.84
N ASN A 2 30.66 -15.68 -12.81
CA ASN A 2 30.00 -15.05 -13.94
C ASN A 2 28.80 -14.30 -13.36
N LYS A 3 28.78 -12.97 -13.54
CA LYS A 3 27.65 -12.13 -13.13
C LYS A 3 26.49 -12.57 -14.02
N GLU A 4 25.48 -13.22 -13.46
CA GLU A 4 24.30 -13.57 -14.25
C GLU A 4 23.62 -12.26 -14.68
N THR A 5 23.60 -12.03 -15.98
CA THR A 5 22.99 -10.84 -16.56
C THR A 5 21.47 -11.04 -16.64
N TRP A 6 20.73 -9.95 -16.44
CA TRP A 6 19.29 -9.95 -16.69
C TRP A 6 19.05 -9.64 -18.16
N ASP A 7 18.46 -10.58 -18.91
CA ASP A 7 18.15 -10.33 -20.34
C ASP A 7 17.10 -9.22 -20.45
N ALA A 8 16.22 -9.11 -19.45
CA ALA A 8 15.28 -8.02 -19.32
C ALA A 8 15.90 -6.61 -19.30
N LEU A 9 17.12 -6.43 -18.77
CA LEU A 9 17.79 -5.12 -18.81
C LEU A 9 18.16 -4.74 -20.25
N THR A 10 18.50 -5.73 -21.09
CA THR A 10 18.72 -5.53 -22.52
C THR A 10 17.41 -5.30 -23.26
N LEU A 11 16.36 -6.09 -22.98
CA LEU A 11 15.04 -5.90 -23.59
C LEU A 11 14.49 -4.49 -23.34
N ASN A 12 14.69 -3.94 -22.14
CA ASN A 12 14.27 -2.58 -21.78
C ASN A 12 14.94 -1.47 -22.61
N GLN A 13 16.01 -1.78 -23.35
CA GLN A 13 16.72 -0.84 -24.24
C GLN A 13 16.36 -1.02 -25.73
N THR A 14 15.40 -1.86 -26.04
CA THR A 14 14.97 -2.21 -27.41
C THR A 14 13.50 -1.86 -27.63
N ASP A 15 12.97 -2.06 -28.84
CA ASP A 15 11.58 -1.74 -29.21
C ASP A 15 10.52 -2.71 -28.62
N ASN A 16 10.82 -3.39 -27.51
CA ASN A 16 9.87 -4.23 -26.79
C ASN A 16 8.90 -3.37 -25.96
N THR A 17 7.69 -3.88 -25.74
CA THR A 17 6.70 -3.25 -24.87
C THR A 17 7.10 -3.32 -23.41
N GLN A 18 6.62 -2.39 -22.58
CA GLN A 18 6.89 -2.41 -21.13
C GLN A 18 6.32 -3.69 -20.48
N ALA A 19 5.22 -4.23 -21.00
CA ALA A 19 4.62 -5.47 -20.54
C ALA A 19 5.52 -6.70 -20.81
N GLU A 20 6.17 -6.77 -21.98
CA GLU A 20 7.15 -7.80 -22.31
C GLU A 20 8.38 -7.72 -21.39
N VAL A 21 8.84 -6.50 -21.06
CA VAL A 21 9.93 -6.30 -20.10
C VAL A 21 9.54 -6.85 -18.72
N ILE A 22 8.34 -6.54 -18.21
CA ILE A 22 7.85 -7.10 -16.93
C ILE A 22 7.81 -8.62 -16.99
N ALA A 23 7.18 -9.19 -18.01
CA ALA A 23 7.04 -10.63 -18.14
C ALA A 23 8.42 -11.32 -18.15
N GLN A 24 9.40 -10.75 -18.85
CA GLN A 24 10.76 -11.28 -18.85
C GLN A 24 11.42 -11.21 -17.46
N VAL A 25 11.36 -10.05 -16.78
CA VAL A 25 11.93 -9.94 -15.42
C VAL A 25 11.28 -10.95 -14.47
N PHE A 26 9.95 -11.11 -14.54
CA PHE A 26 9.26 -12.11 -13.72
C PHE A 26 9.74 -13.53 -14.05
N LYS A 27 9.91 -13.88 -15.33
CA LYS A 27 10.43 -15.21 -15.72
C LYS A 27 11.82 -15.48 -15.14
N GLU A 28 12.71 -14.50 -15.20
CA GLU A 28 14.11 -14.61 -14.76
C GLU A 28 14.33 -14.54 -13.25
N ALA A 29 13.42 -13.93 -12.48
CA ALA A 29 13.60 -13.74 -11.05
C ALA A 29 13.48 -15.05 -10.27
N ASP A 30 14.45 -15.29 -9.38
CA ASP A 30 14.42 -16.36 -8.38
C ASP A 30 13.42 -16.03 -7.26
N ALA A 31 13.37 -14.75 -6.86
CA ALA A 31 12.48 -14.23 -5.84
C ALA A 31 12.04 -12.79 -6.16
N VAL A 32 10.84 -12.42 -5.69
CA VAL A 32 10.24 -11.10 -5.93
C VAL A 32 9.87 -10.42 -4.61
N VAL A 33 10.46 -9.25 -4.37
CA VAL A 33 10.08 -8.36 -3.27
C VAL A 33 9.23 -7.24 -3.85
N VAL A 34 7.95 -7.23 -3.49
CA VAL A 34 6.95 -6.33 -4.06
C VAL A 34 6.66 -5.19 -3.08
N GLY A 35 6.80 -3.96 -3.57
CA GLY A 35 6.49 -2.75 -2.84
C GLY A 35 5.28 -2.05 -3.46
N ILE A 36 4.15 -1.96 -2.75
CA ILE A 36 2.92 -1.37 -3.28
C ILE A 36 2.53 -0.10 -2.52
N GLY A 37 2.26 0.96 -3.27
CA GLY A 37 1.77 2.24 -2.77
C GLY A 37 0.45 2.68 -3.41
N ALA A 38 0.02 3.89 -3.06
CA ALA A 38 -1.32 4.38 -3.39
C ALA A 38 -1.57 4.50 -4.91
N GLY A 39 -0.50 4.59 -5.73
CA GLY A 39 -0.62 4.64 -7.17
C GLY A 39 -1.24 3.40 -7.79
N MET A 40 -1.05 2.21 -7.19
CA MET A 40 -1.68 0.98 -7.68
C MET A 40 -3.20 1.02 -7.48
N SER A 41 -3.66 1.32 -6.26
CA SER A 41 -5.09 1.50 -5.96
C SER A 41 -5.71 2.62 -6.81
N ALA A 42 -5.00 3.73 -7.00
CA ALA A 42 -5.48 4.83 -7.86
C ALA A 42 -5.64 4.41 -9.33
N SER A 43 -4.78 3.51 -9.84
CA SER A 43 -4.86 2.97 -11.20
C SER A 43 -6.10 2.09 -11.42
N ASP A 44 -6.60 1.44 -10.37
CA ASP A 44 -7.86 0.69 -10.38
C ASP A 44 -9.09 1.57 -10.07
N GLY A 45 -8.91 2.89 -9.98
CA GLY A 45 -10.00 3.86 -9.78
C GLY A 45 -10.27 4.21 -8.31
N PHE A 46 -9.49 3.70 -7.36
CA PHE A 46 -9.59 4.04 -5.94
C PHE A 46 -8.83 5.35 -5.64
N THR A 47 -9.22 6.42 -6.33
CA THR A 47 -8.54 7.70 -6.26
C THR A 47 -8.85 8.44 -4.96
N TYR A 48 -7.89 9.24 -4.49
CA TYR A 48 -7.98 10.08 -3.30
C TYR A 48 -8.22 11.55 -3.62
N ILE A 49 -8.32 11.91 -4.90
CA ILE A 49 -8.57 13.26 -5.39
C ILE A 49 -9.60 13.21 -6.53
N GLY A 50 -10.30 14.34 -6.73
CA GLY A 50 -11.30 14.50 -7.78
C GLY A 50 -12.65 13.91 -7.38
N ASP A 51 -13.42 13.49 -8.39
CA ASP A 51 -14.82 13.08 -8.28
C ASP A 51 -15.12 12.08 -7.16
N ARG A 52 -14.23 11.09 -6.93
CA ARG A 52 -14.43 10.11 -5.86
C ARG A 52 -14.41 10.76 -4.48
N PHE A 53 -13.54 11.75 -4.26
CA PHE A 53 -13.49 12.49 -3.01
C PHE A 53 -14.64 13.51 -2.91
N THR A 54 -14.84 14.33 -3.95
CA THR A 54 -15.84 15.42 -3.94
C THR A 54 -17.27 14.93 -3.81
N LYS A 55 -17.61 13.77 -4.37
CA LYS A 55 -18.93 13.16 -4.23
C LYS A 55 -19.17 12.54 -2.85
N ASN A 56 -18.12 12.04 -2.20
CA ASN A 56 -18.26 11.31 -0.93
C ASN A 56 -18.09 12.20 0.30
N PHE A 57 -17.44 13.36 0.19
CA PHE A 57 -17.16 14.27 1.32
C PHE A 57 -17.44 15.76 1.03
N PRO A 58 -18.56 16.12 0.35
CA PRO A 58 -18.81 17.51 -0.05
C PRO A 58 -18.93 18.47 1.14
N ASP A 59 -19.53 18.01 2.23
CA ASP A 59 -19.70 18.71 3.51
C ASP A 59 -18.36 19.06 4.18
N PHE A 60 -17.47 18.08 4.31
CA PHE A 60 -16.13 18.29 4.86
C PHE A 60 -15.27 19.17 3.94
N ILE A 61 -15.44 19.07 2.62
CA ILE A 61 -14.76 19.94 1.66
C ILE A 61 -15.26 21.37 1.78
N GLU A 62 -16.56 21.59 1.91
CA GLU A 62 -17.13 22.92 2.09
C GLU A 62 -16.65 23.58 3.40
N LYS A 63 -16.62 22.83 4.50
CA LYS A 63 -16.17 23.34 5.81
C LYS A 63 -14.67 23.65 5.85
N TYR A 64 -13.82 22.74 5.34
CA TYR A 64 -12.37 22.80 5.56
C TYR A 64 -11.55 23.19 4.32
N GLY A 65 -12.15 23.24 3.13
CA GLY A 65 -11.43 23.48 1.88
C GLY A 65 -10.41 22.38 1.54
N PHE A 66 -10.67 21.14 1.95
CA PHE A 66 -9.75 20.02 1.68
C PHE A 66 -9.55 19.82 0.17
N PHE A 67 -8.28 19.66 -0.22
CA PHE A 67 -7.92 19.42 -1.61
C PHE A 67 -8.05 17.94 -2.00
N ASP A 68 -7.63 17.05 -1.10
CA ASP A 68 -7.66 15.61 -1.32
C ASP A 68 -8.03 14.85 -0.03
N MET A 69 -8.43 13.59 -0.22
CA MET A 69 -8.93 12.71 0.83
C MET A 69 -7.82 12.27 1.79
N LEU A 70 -6.56 12.22 1.34
CA LEU A 70 -5.44 11.88 2.23
C LEU A 70 -5.21 13.01 3.23
N GLN A 71 -5.20 14.26 2.77
CA GLN A 71 -5.14 15.44 3.63
C GLN A 71 -6.28 15.44 4.66
N ALA A 72 -7.52 15.21 4.21
CA ALA A 72 -8.68 15.16 5.10
C ALA A 72 -8.54 14.04 6.17
N SER A 73 -8.05 12.86 5.78
CA SER A 73 -7.85 11.71 6.69
C SER A 73 -6.72 11.90 7.73
N LEU A 74 -5.92 12.95 7.58
CA LEU A 74 -4.84 13.32 8.50
C LEU A 74 -5.16 14.59 9.29
N HIS A 75 -6.35 15.17 9.08
CA HIS A 75 -6.75 16.42 9.70
C HIS A 75 -7.05 16.25 11.20
N PRO A 76 -6.56 17.14 12.08
CA PRO A 76 -6.96 17.17 13.48
C PRO A 76 -8.34 17.84 13.62
N PHE A 77 -9.41 17.06 13.47
CA PHE A 77 -10.79 17.53 13.62
C PHE A 77 -11.09 18.16 14.99
N GLU A 78 -12.14 18.97 15.07
CA GLU A 78 -12.45 19.78 16.25
C GLU A 78 -12.91 18.94 17.45
N SER A 79 -13.42 17.73 17.19
CA SER A 79 -13.92 16.81 18.21
C SER A 79 -13.84 15.35 17.75
N TRP A 80 -13.91 14.41 18.70
CA TRP A 80 -14.00 12.98 18.40
C TRP A 80 -15.28 12.59 17.65
N GLN A 81 -16.38 13.33 17.85
CA GLN A 81 -17.62 13.11 17.08
C GLN A 81 -17.41 13.41 15.60
N GLU A 82 -16.68 14.48 15.29
CA GLU A 82 -16.40 14.89 13.92
C GLU A 82 -15.31 14.03 13.28
N TYR A 83 -14.28 13.67 14.05
CA TYR A 83 -13.27 12.69 13.65
C TYR A 83 -13.93 11.38 13.18
N TRP A 84 -14.80 10.80 14.00
CA TRP A 84 -15.47 9.54 13.66
C TRP A 84 -16.56 9.71 12.60
N ALA A 85 -17.17 10.88 12.44
CA ALA A 85 -18.06 11.15 11.31
C ALA A 85 -17.32 11.07 9.96
N PHE A 86 -16.15 11.71 9.87
CA PHE A 86 -15.29 11.62 8.69
C PHE A 86 -14.74 10.20 8.50
N GLU A 87 -14.08 9.66 9.53
CA GLU A 87 -13.33 8.41 9.43
C GLU A 87 -14.25 7.21 9.17
N SER A 88 -15.47 7.17 9.75
CA SER A 88 -16.42 6.08 9.46
C SER A 88 -16.81 6.03 7.97
N ARG A 89 -17.08 7.18 7.35
CA ARG A 89 -17.32 7.27 5.90
C ARG A 89 -16.08 6.93 5.08
N PHE A 90 -14.90 7.37 5.53
CA PHE A 90 -13.62 7.08 4.89
C PHE A 90 -13.30 5.57 4.91
N VAL A 91 -13.49 4.91 6.05
CA VAL A 91 -13.32 3.46 6.21
C VAL A 91 -14.35 2.70 5.40
N LYS A 92 -15.62 3.13 5.40
CA LYS A 92 -16.66 2.53 4.57
C LYS A 92 -16.29 2.57 3.09
N LEU A 93 -15.84 3.72 2.59
CA LEU A 93 -15.49 3.91 1.19
C LEU A 93 -14.21 3.17 0.74
N ASN A 94 -13.18 3.17 1.58
CA ASN A 94 -11.84 2.67 1.20
C ASN A 94 -11.51 1.29 1.77
N TYR A 95 -12.40 0.69 2.56
CA TYR A 95 -12.15 -0.62 3.16
C TYR A 95 -13.37 -1.53 3.11
N ILE A 96 -14.53 -1.08 3.60
CA ILE A 96 -15.68 -1.99 3.73
C ILE A 96 -16.33 -2.25 2.38
N ASP A 97 -16.61 -1.19 1.61
CA ASP A 97 -17.37 -1.27 0.35
C ASP A 97 -16.47 -1.09 -0.89
N GLN A 98 -15.15 -0.96 -0.72
CA GLN A 98 -14.23 -0.83 -1.87
C GLN A 98 -14.22 -2.15 -2.67
N PRO A 99 -14.54 -2.12 -3.97
CA PRO A 99 -14.61 -3.34 -4.77
C PRO A 99 -13.20 -3.86 -5.10
N VAL A 100 -13.13 -5.09 -5.62
CA VAL A 100 -11.87 -5.68 -6.06
C VAL A 100 -11.28 -4.93 -7.25
N GLY A 101 -9.96 -4.67 -7.19
CA GLY A 101 -9.19 -4.05 -8.27
C GLY A 101 -8.60 -5.08 -9.23
N LYS A 102 -8.74 -4.85 -10.54
CA LYS A 102 -8.27 -5.79 -11.57
C LYS A 102 -6.75 -5.96 -11.56
N SER A 103 -5.99 -4.90 -11.25
CA SER A 103 -4.53 -4.96 -11.20
C SER A 103 -4.05 -5.80 -10.02
N TYR A 104 -4.76 -5.77 -8.89
CA TYR A 104 -4.48 -6.65 -7.75
C TYR A 104 -4.74 -8.13 -8.09
N ILE A 105 -5.81 -8.45 -8.82
CA ILE A 105 -6.05 -9.83 -9.28
C ILE A 105 -4.93 -10.27 -10.24
N ALA A 106 -4.60 -9.45 -11.24
CA ALA A 106 -3.59 -9.79 -12.23
C ALA A 106 -2.20 -9.99 -11.59
N LEU A 107 -1.79 -9.11 -10.67
CA LEU A 107 -0.53 -9.27 -9.95
C LEU A 107 -0.52 -10.53 -9.08
N LYS A 108 -1.64 -10.90 -8.46
CA LYS A 108 -1.75 -12.13 -7.67
C LYS A 108 -1.45 -13.36 -8.53
N GLU A 109 -2.03 -13.42 -9.72
CA GLU A 109 -1.78 -14.52 -10.67
C GLU A 109 -0.32 -14.54 -11.15
N MET A 110 0.31 -13.39 -11.40
CA MET A 110 1.73 -13.32 -11.76
C MET A 110 2.66 -13.84 -10.67
N LEU A 111 2.27 -13.69 -9.40
CA LEU A 111 3.06 -14.08 -8.23
C LEU A 111 2.81 -15.52 -7.77
N LYS A 112 1.77 -16.19 -8.29
CA LYS A 112 1.28 -17.48 -7.79
C LYS A 112 2.37 -18.55 -7.70
N ASP A 113 3.22 -18.64 -8.72
CA ASP A 113 4.30 -19.63 -8.83
C ASP A 113 5.69 -19.04 -8.53
N LYS A 114 5.75 -17.89 -7.83
CA LYS A 114 6.98 -17.21 -7.46
C LYS A 114 7.18 -17.18 -5.96
N GLU A 115 8.42 -17.35 -5.51
CA GLU A 115 8.81 -16.98 -4.16
C GLU A 115 8.69 -15.46 -4.04
N HIS A 116 7.78 -14.99 -3.20
CA HIS A 116 7.52 -13.55 -3.08
C HIS A 116 7.10 -13.13 -1.68
N HIS A 117 7.32 -11.85 -1.41
CA HIS A 117 6.74 -11.17 -0.26
C HIS A 117 6.37 -9.74 -0.64
N ILE A 118 5.30 -9.23 -0.04
CA ILE A 118 4.74 -7.91 -0.32
C ILE A 118 4.90 -7.04 0.92
N ILE A 119 5.42 -5.83 0.73
CA ILE A 119 5.32 -4.74 1.69
C ILE A 119 4.47 -3.63 1.09
N THR A 120 3.52 -3.12 1.86
CA THR A 120 2.64 -2.05 1.39
C THR A 120 2.53 -0.90 2.38
N THR A 121 2.51 0.32 1.83
CA THR A 121 2.13 1.52 2.58
C THR A 121 0.65 1.86 2.47
N ASN A 122 -0.12 1.06 1.70
CA ASN A 122 -1.57 1.19 1.64
C ASN A 122 -2.19 0.57 2.89
N ALA A 123 -3.39 1.04 3.22
CA ALA A 123 -4.18 0.57 4.35
C ALA A 123 -5.63 0.26 3.95
N ASP A 124 -5.90 0.21 2.64
CA ASP A 124 -7.20 -0.18 2.08
C ASP A 124 -7.40 -1.70 2.10
N ASN A 125 -8.54 -2.18 1.58
CA ASN A 125 -8.88 -3.61 1.58
C ASN A 125 -8.33 -4.38 0.37
N ALA A 126 -7.51 -3.78 -0.50
CA ALA A 126 -7.31 -4.29 -1.86
C ALA A 126 -6.73 -5.72 -1.89
N PHE A 127 -5.83 -6.04 -0.95
CA PHE A 127 -5.29 -7.40 -0.79
C PHE A 127 -6.31 -8.38 -0.20
N ASP A 128 -7.10 -7.95 0.78
CA ASP A 128 -8.10 -8.80 1.45
C ASP A 128 -9.19 -9.20 0.45
N ILE A 129 -9.75 -8.24 -0.30
CA ILE A 129 -10.84 -8.50 -1.25
C ILE A 129 -10.36 -9.18 -2.54
N ALA A 130 -9.08 -9.05 -2.89
CA ALA A 130 -8.46 -9.81 -3.96
C ALA A 130 -7.98 -11.20 -3.50
N GLU A 131 -8.23 -11.60 -2.25
CA GLU A 131 -7.92 -12.91 -1.68
C GLU A 131 -6.43 -13.27 -1.79
N TYR A 132 -5.56 -12.36 -1.34
CA TYR A 132 -4.14 -12.64 -1.17
C TYR A 132 -3.89 -13.54 0.06
N ASP A 133 -2.80 -14.31 0.00
CA ASP A 133 -2.25 -14.96 1.19
C ASP A 133 -1.64 -13.89 2.12
N MET A 134 -2.35 -13.59 3.21
CA MET A 134 -1.97 -12.54 4.15
C MET A 134 -0.70 -12.86 4.95
N ASP A 135 -0.21 -14.10 4.93
CA ASP A 135 1.11 -14.41 5.50
C ASP A 135 2.26 -13.82 4.67
N LYS A 136 1.99 -13.43 3.42
CA LYS A 136 2.95 -12.82 2.49
C LYS A 136 2.81 -11.30 2.35
N VAL A 137 1.94 -10.65 3.14
CA VAL A 137 1.68 -9.21 3.02
C VAL A 137 1.94 -8.48 4.33
N PHE A 138 2.90 -7.57 4.32
CA PHE A 138 3.22 -6.70 5.44
C PHE A 138 2.62 -5.30 5.28
N HIS A 139 1.64 -4.97 6.13
CA HIS A 139 0.99 -3.66 6.20
C HIS A 139 1.72 -2.71 7.15
N ILE A 140 2.86 -2.14 6.70
CA ILE A 140 3.74 -1.33 7.56
C ILE A 140 3.09 -0.03 8.09
N GLN A 141 2.01 0.42 7.43
CA GLN A 141 1.28 1.64 7.75
C GLN A 141 -0.07 1.41 8.47
N GLY A 142 -0.36 0.16 8.85
CA GLY A 142 -1.63 -0.23 9.46
C GLY A 142 -2.72 -0.53 8.44
N LYS A 143 -3.96 -0.66 8.90
CA LYS A 143 -5.14 -0.92 8.08
C LYS A 143 -6.28 0.00 8.54
N TYR A 144 -7.06 0.56 7.61
CA TYR A 144 -8.10 1.52 7.96
C TYR A 144 -9.24 0.93 8.79
N ILE A 145 -9.48 -0.37 8.69
CA ILE A 145 -10.52 -1.03 9.49
C ILE A 145 -10.09 -1.29 10.93
N LEU A 146 -8.79 -1.21 11.23
CA LEU A 146 -8.24 -1.44 12.56
C LEU A 146 -8.22 -0.13 13.35
N TRP A 147 -8.47 -0.23 14.64
CA TRP A 147 -8.47 0.86 15.59
C TRP A 147 -7.33 0.69 16.60
N GLN A 148 -6.87 1.80 17.14
CA GLN A 148 -5.84 1.86 18.18
C GLN A 148 -6.25 2.84 19.28
N CYS A 149 -5.71 2.66 20.48
CA CYS A 149 -5.85 3.67 21.53
C CYS A 149 -5.19 4.98 21.06
N SER A 150 -5.91 6.12 21.09
CA SER A 150 -5.33 7.42 20.71
C SER A 150 -4.12 7.82 21.55
N GLN A 151 -4.07 7.34 22.80
CA GLN A 151 -2.95 7.55 23.73
C GLN A 151 -1.86 6.47 23.63
N HIS A 152 -1.99 5.51 22.71
CA HIS A 152 -1.03 4.42 22.51
C HIS A 152 -0.68 3.66 23.82
N CYS A 153 -1.66 3.51 24.73
CA CYS A 153 -1.37 3.03 26.09
C CYS A 153 -0.97 1.55 26.18
N HIS A 154 -1.23 0.76 25.13
CA HIS A 154 -0.81 -0.63 25.00
C HIS A 154 -0.80 -1.09 23.54
N ALA A 155 -0.05 -2.15 23.25
CA ALA A 155 0.15 -2.71 21.92
C ALA A 155 -0.97 -3.70 21.53
N GLN A 156 -2.13 -3.17 21.13
CA GLN A 156 -3.26 -3.97 20.63
C GLN A 156 -4.11 -3.15 19.67
N THR A 157 -4.47 -3.74 18.53
CA THR A 157 -5.49 -3.20 17.62
C THR A 157 -6.86 -3.83 17.86
N TYR A 158 -7.91 -3.13 17.42
CA TYR A 158 -9.32 -3.54 17.55
C TYR A 158 -10.05 -3.38 16.21
N ARG A 159 -11.19 -4.04 16.04
CA ARG A 159 -12.02 -3.93 14.84
C ARG A 159 -13.49 -4.11 15.20
N ASP A 160 -14.34 -3.24 14.68
CA ASP A 160 -15.80 -3.35 14.77
C ASP A 160 -16.45 -2.70 13.53
N ASP A 161 -16.79 -3.54 12.54
CA ASP A 161 -17.36 -3.09 11.27
C ASP A 161 -18.80 -2.58 11.44
N ASP A 162 -19.56 -3.16 12.37
CA ASP A 162 -20.94 -2.78 12.64
C ASP A 162 -20.99 -1.39 13.28
N ALA A 163 -20.07 -1.08 14.19
CA ALA A 163 -19.91 0.26 14.73
C ALA A 163 -19.60 1.30 13.65
N ILE A 164 -18.73 0.99 12.68
CA ILE A 164 -18.48 1.89 11.53
C ILE A 164 -19.77 2.13 10.74
N ARG A 165 -20.54 1.08 10.46
CA ARG A 165 -21.81 1.22 9.72
C ARG A 165 -22.83 2.07 10.49
N GLN A 166 -22.93 1.87 11.81
CA GLN A 166 -23.80 2.67 12.69
C GLN A 166 -23.39 4.15 12.70
N MET A 167 -22.09 4.46 12.78
CA MET A 167 -21.59 5.83 12.70
C MET A 167 -21.91 6.50 11.36
N VAL A 168 -21.85 5.76 10.25
CA VAL A 168 -22.24 6.30 8.94
C VAL A 168 -23.74 6.57 8.86
N GLU A 169 -24.57 5.68 9.42
CA GLU A 169 -26.02 5.80 9.38
C GLU A 169 -26.57 6.90 10.30
N GLN A 170 -25.98 7.07 11.49
CA GLN A 170 -26.52 7.94 12.55
C GLN A 170 -25.85 9.32 12.63
N GLN A 171 -24.80 9.59 11.84
CA GLN A 171 -24.19 10.91 11.86
C GLN A 171 -25.10 11.98 11.24
N GLU A 172 -25.12 13.15 11.86
CA GLU A 172 -25.80 14.36 11.37
C GLU A 172 -24.87 15.56 11.56
N ASP A 173 -24.92 16.55 10.66
CA ASP A 173 -24.11 17.77 10.72
C ASP A 173 -22.61 17.50 10.99
N MET A 174 -22.04 16.53 10.26
CA MET A 174 -20.64 16.06 10.38
C MET A 174 -20.27 15.53 11.77
N LYS A 175 -21.23 15.04 12.57
CA LYS A 175 -20.97 14.50 13.92
C LYS A 175 -21.71 13.19 14.14
N ILE A 176 -21.01 12.20 14.69
CA ILE A 176 -21.67 11.01 15.24
C ILE A 176 -22.32 11.33 16.60
N PRO A 177 -23.35 10.57 17.04
CA PRO A 177 -23.80 10.57 18.43
C PRO A 177 -22.66 10.32 19.41
N TRP A 178 -22.67 11.00 20.56
CA TRP A 178 -21.59 10.92 21.55
C TRP A 178 -21.34 9.49 22.05
N ASP A 179 -22.40 8.74 22.29
CA ASP A 179 -22.34 7.38 22.83
C ASP A 179 -21.77 6.35 21.82
N LEU A 180 -21.62 6.73 20.54
CA LEU A 180 -20.98 5.89 19.53
C LEU A 180 -19.46 6.07 19.47
N ILE A 181 -18.87 7.03 20.18
CA ILE A 181 -17.41 7.18 20.20
C ILE A 181 -16.80 5.92 20.85
N PRO A 182 -15.93 5.16 20.15
CA PRO A 182 -15.29 4.00 20.72
C PRO A 182 -14.22 4.44 21.72
N HIS A 183 -14.17 3.77 22.88
CA HIS A 183 -13.23 4.07 23.95
C HIS A 183 -12.32 2.88 24.24
N CYS A 184 -11.07 3.16 24.57
CA CYS A 184 -10.06 2.17 24.88
C CYS A 184 -10.44 1.42 26.17
N PRO A 185 -10.49 0.07 26.18
CA PRO A 185 -10.88 -0.69 27.36
C PRO A 185 -9.83 -0.68 28.49
N LYS A 186 -8.68 -0.02 28.30
CA LYS A 186 -7.59 0.05 29.28
C LYS A 186 -7.49 1.41 29.98
N CYS A 187 -7.67 2.50 29.24
CA CYS A 187 -7.47 3.85 29.76
C CYS A 187 -8.65 4.79 29.50
N ASP A 188 -9.72 4.30 28.88
CA ASP A 188 -10.93 5.06 28.52
C ASP A 188 -10.68 6.24 27.58
N ALA A 189 -9.47 6.38 27.00
CA ALA A 189 -9.25 7.36 25.96
C ALA A 189 -10.00 6.95 24.68
N PRO A 190 -10.52 7.90 23.88
CA PRO A 190 -11.13 7.58 22.58
C PRO A 190 -10.17 6.78 21.70
N MET A 191 -10.72 5.84 20.94
CA MET A 191 -9.97 5.14 19.91
C MET A 191 -9.84 6.02 18.67
N GLU A 192 -8.85 5.70 17.84
CA GLU A 192 -8.61 6.28 16.52
C GLU A 192 -8.28 5.17 15.52
N ILE A 193 -8.30 5.46 14.22
CA ILE A 193 -7.87 4.50 13.19
C ILE A 193 -6.38 4.18 13.37
N ASN A 194 -6.01 2.90 13.19
CA ASN A 194 -4.64 2.44 13.19
C ASN A 194 -3.88 2.98 11.98
N LYS A 195 -3.24 4.13 12.17
CA LYS A 195 -2.44 4.85 11.18
C LYS A 195 -1.14 5.33 11.82
N ARG A 196 -0.06 5.30 11.04
CA ARG A 196 1.24 5.83 11.48
C ARG A 196 1.31 7.35 11.38
N LYS A 197 1.54 8.02 12.50
CA LYS A 197 1.78 9.46 12.61
C LYS A 197 3.27 9.73 12.81
N ALA A 198 3.80 10.78 12.18
CA ALA A 198 5.24 11.08 12.22
C ALA A 198 5.76 11.38 13.65
N GLN A 199 4.92 11.92 14.53
CA GLN A 199 5.30 12.38 15.87
C GLN A 199 5.22 11.28 16.93
N VAL A 200 4.23 10.38 16.82
CA VAL A 200 3.90 9.40 17.86
C VAL A 200 4.02 7.95 17.39
N GLY A 201 4.30 7.72 16.11
CA GLY A 201 4.36 6.38 15.54
C GLY A 201 2.98 5.79 15.27
N MET A 202 2.85 4.49 15.50
CA MET A 202 1.64 3.70 15.31
C MET A 202 1.59 2.66 16.43
N VAL A 203 0.40 2.22 16.83
CA VAL A 203 0.30 1.02 17.64
C VAL A 203 0.67 -0.19 16.78
N GLU A 204 1.72 -0.89 17.18
CA GLU A 204 2.23 -2.11 16.57
C GLU A 204 1.93 -3.27 17.51
N ASP A 205 0.94 -4.10 17.18
CA ASP A 205 0.56 -5.25 17.99
C ASP A 205 1.33 -6.52 17.59
N ALA A 206 0.98 -7.65 18.20
CA ALA A 206 1.63 -8.93 17.92
C ALA A 206 1.52 -9.36 16.45
N ASP A 207 0.41 -9.05 15.75
CA ASP A 207 0.28 -9.42 14.34
C ASP A 207 1.14 -8.54 13.44
N PHE A 208 1.26 -7.23 13.74
CA PHE A 208 2.20 -6.35 13.05
C PHE A 208 3.64 -6.89 13.14
N HIS A 209 4.08 -7.29 14.34
CA HIS A 209 5.42 -7.85 14.51
C HIS A 209 5.57 -9.21 13.80
N ALA A 210 4.55 -10.06 13.80
CA ALA A 210 4.58 -11.31 13.07
C ALA A 210 4.69 -11.10 11.55
N GLN A 211 3.98 -10.11 10.99
CA GLN A 211 4.12 -9.71 9.57
C GLN A 211 5.54 -9.20 9.27
N LEU A 212 6.08 -8.33 10.13
CA LEU A 212 7.44 -7.82 10.00
C LEU A 212 8.49 -8.95 10.04
N ASP A 213 8.34 -9.90 10.94
CA ASP A 213 9.24 -11.05 11.06
C ASP A 213 9.22 -11.93 9.81
N ARG A 214 8.02 -12.21 9.25
CA ARG A 214 7.90 -12.97 7.99
C ARG A 214 8.54 -12.22 6.81
N TYR A 215 8.35 -10.90 6.73
CA TYR A 215 8.99 -10.08 5.70
C TYR A 215 10.51 -10.08 5.84
N ASN A 216 11.05 -9.87 7.04
CA ASN A 216 12.49 -9.88 7.29
C ASN A 216 13.11 -11.25 7.01
N ALA A 217 12.46 -12.34 7.40
CA ALA A 217 12.91 -13.69 7.13
C ALA A 217 12.98 -13.98 5.61
N PHE A 218 12.00 -13.49 4.84
CA PHE A 218 12.03 -13.58 3.38
C PHE A 218 13.22 -12.81 2.78
N LEU A 219 13.45 -11.58 3.25
CA LEU A 219 14.58 -10.76 2.80
C LEU A 219 15.93 -11.43 3.10
N GLU A 220 16.11 -11.99 4.30
CA GLU A 220 17.34 -12.66 4.70
C GLU A 220 17.59 -13.92 3.88
N LYS A 221 16.54 -14.73 3.64
CA LYS A 221 16.61 -15.96 2.85
C LYS A 221 17.08 -15.71 1.41
N HIS A 222 16.65 -14.61 0.80
CA HIS A 222 16.87 -14.31 -0.62
C HIS A 222 17.91 -13.20 -0.87
N GLN A 223 18.70 -12.82 0.14
CA GLN A 223 19.57 -11.62 0.05
C GLN A 223 20.62 -11.66 -1.08
N ASP A 224 21.04 -12.85 -1.51
CA ASP A 224 22.07 -13.07 -2.54
C ASP A 224 21.53 -13.60 -3.89
N ASP A 225 20.23 -13.90 -3.96
CA ASP A 225 19.57 -14.48 -5.13
C ASP A 225 19.40 -13.47 -6.28
N LYS A 226 18.93 -13.92 -7.46
CA LYS A 226 18.51 -13.05 -8.55
C LYS A 226 17.15 -12.40 -8.21
N VAL A 227 17.17 -11.40 -7.33
CA VAL A 227 15.96 -10.77 -6.75
C VAL A 227 15.45 -9.61 -7.61
N LEU A 228 14.15 -9.63 -7.88
CA LEU A 228 13.40 -8.46 -8.35
C LEU A 228 12.87 -7.64 -7.17
N TYR A 229 13.34 -6.40 -7.02
CA TYR A 229 12.69 -5.39 -6.16
C TYR A 229 11.75 -4.54 -7.00
N ILE A 230 10.46 -4.88 -7.04
CA ILE A 230 9.46 -4.16 -7.85
C ILE A 230 8.65 -3.18 -7.01
N GLU A 231 8.76 -1.90 -7.34
CA GLU A 231 8.05 -0.79 -6.73
C GLU A 231 6.88 -0.34 -7.61
N ILE A 232 5.65 -0.45 -7.11
CA ILE A 232 4.43 -0.19 -7.87
C ILE A 232 3.69 1.00 -7.25
N GLY A 233 3.65 2.12 -7.98
CA GLY A 233 2.84 3.27 -7.60
C GLY A 233 3.25 3.97 -6.31
N ILE A 234 4.51 3.85 -5.87
CA ILE A 234 5.01 4.52 -4.66
C ILE A 234 5.52 5.92 -4.99
N GLY A 235 4.94 6.90 -4.30
CA GLY A 235 5.34 8.30 -4.40
C GLY A 235 6.54 8.64 -3.50
N TYR A 236 6.56 9.89 -3.05
CA TYR A 236 7.60 10.42 -2.17
C TYR A 236 7.08 10.91 -0.81
N THR A 237 5.85 10.50 -0.43
CA THR A 237 5.24 10.86 0.86
C THR A 237 5.98 10.21 2.02
N THR A 238 6.33 8.93 1.91
CA THR A 238 7.01 8.15 2.94
C THR A 238 8.06 7.20 2.33
N PRO A 239 9.07 7.74 1.62
CA PRO A 239 10.02 6.92 0.86
C PRO A 239 10.87 5.98 1.73
N GLN A 240 10.96 6.24 3.04
CA GLN A 240 11.72 5.45 3.99
C GLN A 240 11.21 4.02 4.18
N PHE A 241 9.96 3.70 3.83
CA PHE A 241 9.37 2.38 4.08
C PHE A 241 9.60 1.39 2.94
N VAL A 242 9.69 1.86 1.69
CA VAL A 242 9.81 0.97 0.52
C VAL A 242 10.87 1.45 -0.46
N LYS A 243 10.72 2.66 -1.01
CA LYS A 243 11.61 3.19 -2.05
C LYS A 243 13.08 3.20 -1.64
N HIS A 244 13.41 3.82 -0.50
CA HIS A 244 14.81 3.87 -0.03
C HIS A 244 15.34 2.49 0.39
N PRO A 245 14.59 1.65 1.14
CA PRO A 245 14.99 0.26 1.37
C PRO A 245 15.28 -0.53 0.09
N PHE A 246 14.39 -0.51 -0.91
CA PHE A 246 14.55 -1.27 -2.15
C PHE A 246 15.82 -0.83 -2.89
N GLN A 247 16.02 0.48 -3.06
CA GLN A 247 17.25 1.01 -3.67
C GLN A 247 18.51 0.61 -2.89
N ARG A 248 18.46 0.58 -1.54
CA ARG A 248 19.58 0.10 -0.73
C ARG A 248 19.79 -1.39 -0.93
N MET A 249 18.75 -2.22 -0.97
CA MET A 249 18.89 -3.67 -1.14
C MET A 249 19.47 -4.00 -2.52
N THR A 250 18.99 -3.36 -3.59
CA THR A 250 19.58 -3.48 -4.94
C THR A 250 21.04 -3.04 -4.98
N ARG A 251 21.43 -2.04 -4.18
CA ARG A 251 22.84 -1.63 -4.08
C ARG A 251 23.72 -2.71 -3.44
N HIS A 252 23.23 -3.45 -2.45
CA HIS A 252 24.02 -4.46 -1.74
C HIS A 252 24.07 -5.80 -2.47
N ASN A 253 22.97 -6.20 -3.11
CA ASN A 253 22.92 -7.42 -3.93
C ASN A 253 23.23 -7.06 -5.40
N GLU A 254 24.40 -7.44 -5.90
CA GLU A 254 24.83 -7.18 -7.29
C GLU A 254 24.01 -7.94 -8.35
N ASN A 255 23.32 -9.01 -7.96
CA ASN A 255 22.46 -9.83 -8.83
C ASN A 255 21.02 -9.29 -8.89
N ALA A 256 20.66 -8.33 -8.03
CA ALA A 256 19.32 -7.77 -8.00
C ALA A 256 19.06 -6.71 -9.07
N VAL A 257 17.79 -6.58 -9.46
CA VAL A 257 17.25 -5.48 -10.28
C VAL A 257 16.20 -4.72 -9.48
N TYR A 258 16.19 -3.41 -9.66
CA TYR A 258 15.14 -2.53 -9.15
C TYR A 258 14.22 -2.13 -10.30
N MET A 259 12.93 -2.40 -10.18
CA MET A 259 11.93 -1.98 -11.16
C MET A 259 10.95 -1.01 -10.50
N THR A 260 10.64 0.11 -11.15
CA THR A 260 9.63 1.06 -10.66
C THR A 260 8.57 1.29 -11.73
N LEU A 261 7.30 1.05 -11.37
CA LEU A 261 6.13 1.38 -12.17
C LEU A 261 5.56 2.69 -11.64
N ASN A 262 5.90 3.79 -12.30
CA ASN A 262 5.46 5.12 -11.89
C ASN A 262 5.47 6.11 -13.06
N LYS A 263 4.39 6.86 -13.25
CA LYS A 263 4.35 7.94 -14.27
C LYS A 263 5.37 9.05 -14.00
N LYS A 264 5.78 9.25 -12.74
CA LYS A 264 6.79 10.24 -12.34
C LYS A 264 8.19 9.61 -12.32
N ALA A 265 9.16 10.32 -12.90
CA ALA A 265 10.57 9.97 -12.80
C ALA A 265 11.16 10.50 -11.50
N TYR A 266 11.34 9.61 -10.52
CA TYR A 266 12.10 9.93 -9.31
C TYR A 266 13.59 9.67 -9.53
N ARG A 267 14.44 10.46 -8.89
CA ARG A 267 15.89 10.30 -9.01
C ARG A 267 16.34 8.92 -8.51
N ILE A 268 17.07 8.21 -9.36
CA ILE A 268 17.69 6.92 -9.05
C ILE A 268 19.14 7.14 -8.55
N PRO A 269 19.61 6.42 -7.52
CA PRO A 269 21.02 6.44 -7.13
C PRO A 269 21.93 5.93 -8.25
N LYS A 270 23.02 6.66 -8.54
CA LYS A 270 23.93 6.36 -9.66
C LYS A 270 24.50 4.93 -9.68
N ASN A 271 24.63 4.29 -8.52
CA ASN A 271 25.24 2.96 -8.37
C ASN A 271 24.27 1.79 -8.54
N ILE A 272 23.01 2.07 -8.86
CA ILE A 272 22.04 1.05 -9.27
C ILE A 272 21.35 1.43 -10.61
N GLU A 273 21.77 2.52 -11.24
CA GLU A 273 21.13 3.08 -12.43
C GLU A 273 21.16 2.09 -13.61
N ASP A 274 22.26 1.37 -13.76
CA ASP A 274 22.46 0.29 -14.75
C ASP A 274 21.61 -0.96 -14.50
N ARG A 275 21.05 -1.11 -13.29
CA ARG A 275 20.19 -2.22 -12.87
C ARG A 275 18.80 -1.73 -12.47
N THR A 276 18.38 -0.58 -12.99
CA THR A 276 17.07 -0.01 -12.77
C THR A 276 16.23 -0.01 -14.04
N ILE A 277 14.99 -0.47 -13.93
CA ILE A 277 13.97 -0.41 -14.98
C ILE A 277 12.88 0.56 -14.52
N HIS A 278 12.62 1.61 -15.30
CA HIS A 278 11.54 2.58 -15.01
C HIS A 278 10.46 2.50 -16.08
N LEU A 279 9.28 2.05 -15.66
CA LEU A 279 8.10 1.89 -16.50
C LEU A 279 7.08 2.98 -16.18
N THR A 280 6.52 3.59 -17.22
CA THR A 280 5.73 4.84 -17.13
C THR A 280 4.30 4.70 -17.64
N GLU A 281 3.95 3.56 -18.22
CA GLU A 281 2.57 3.26 -18.62
C GLU A 281 1.62 3.20 -17.41
N ASP A 282 0.31 3.17 -17.70
CA ASP A 282 -0.70 3.01 -16.65
C ASP A 282 -0.51 1.68 -15.91
N ILE A 283 -0.44 1.71 -14.58
CA ILE A 283 -0.10 0.54 -13.76
C ILE A 283 -1.09 -0.60 -14.01
N SER A 284 -2.38 -0.28 -14.04
CA SER A 284 -3.44 -1.28 -14.15
C SER A 284 -3.38 -1.99 -15.50
N THR A 285 -3.27 -1.22 -16.59
CA THR A 285 -3.06 -1.77 -17.95
C THR A 285 -1.78 -2.60 -18.04
N LEU A 286 -0.67 -2.05 -17.55
CA LEU A 286 0.64 -2.65 -17.67
C LEU A 286 0.73 -4.00 -16.94
N ILE A 287 0.17 -4.10 -15.73
CA ILE A 287 0.11 -5.35 -14.97
C ILE A 287 -0.82 -6.36 -15.65
N THR A 288 -1.99 -5.94 -16.15
CA THR A 288 -2.91 -6.86 -16.84
C THR A 288 -2.33 -7.41 -18.13
N ASP A 289 -1.59 -6.60 -18.89
CA ASP A 289 -0.98 -7.02 -20.15
C ASP A 289 0.20 -7.95 -19.89
N ALA A 290 1.04 -7.64 -18.89
CA ALA A 290 2.14 -8.53 -18.48
C ALA A 290 1.63 -9.89 -17.97
N GLN A 291 0.51 -9.89 -17.23
CA GLN A 291 -0.14 -11.11 -16.75
C GLN A 291 -0.62 -11.99 -17.92
N GLN A 292 -1.19 -11.40 -18.97
CA GLN A 292 -1.59 -12.16 -20.18
C GLN A 292 -0.39 -12.76 -20.90
N ILE A 293 0.73 -12.04 -21.00
CA ILE A 293 1.97 -12.54 -21.62
C ILE A 293 2.54 -13.71 -20.82
N LEU A 294 2.44 -13.70 -19.49
CA LEU A 294 2.94 -14.78 -18.64
C LEU A 294 2.09 -16.06 -18.70
N GLN A 295 0.84 -15.97 -19.13
CA GLN A 295 -0.06 -17.12 -19.29
C GLN A 295 0.06 -17.82 -20.65
N ASN A 296 0.68 -17.16 -21.63
CA ASN A 296 0.89 -17.68 -22.99
C ASN A 296 2.30 -18.27 -23.14
#